data_AF-A0AAV2QB71-F1
#
_entry.id   AF-A0AAV2QB71-F1
#
_cell.length_a   1.000
_cell.length_b   1.000
_cell.length_c   1.000
_cell.angle_alpha   90.00
_cell.angle_beta   90.00
_cell.angle_gamma   90.00
#
_symmetry.space_group_name_H-M   'P 1'
#
loop_
_entity.id
_entity.type
_entity.pdbx_description
1 polymer ?
#
loop_
_entity_poly.entity_id
_entity_poly.type
_entity_poly.pdbx_seq_one_letter_code
_entity_poly.pdbx_strand_id
1 'polypeptide(L)'
;MYTPYIMCYYYGINYINISGNVTRYLSMTQVQSSNLSPLVSRSIDTLLTCATAGNNMKTRWNACHALGNILSSGKMPIEKMAWKSRFLTVKFLKGQNFKIIFNVRIQACSAVCGLPRREDYGGEYFTLWRMLLTGLDNAQNIPDYQEIRHRDELINQISLGISQLTMLLKLSDCGPLRELLELHKDMAAPLMKKAQQELTPEKAQHALKAQSHIQDLLLTDALTEAQEQALNILKDLTECT
;
A
#
# COMPACT_ATOMS: atom_id res chain seq x y z
N MET A 1 -0.91 -12.85 36.86
CA MET A 1 -0.59 -13.26 35.48
C MET A 1 -1.91 -13.67 34.83
N TYR A 2 -2.70 -12.70 34.37
CA TYR A 2 -4.00 -12.93 33.74
C TYR A 2 -3.97 -12.37 32.32
N THR A 3 -4.46 -13.19 31.42
CA THR A 3 -4.37 -13.18 29.97
C THR A 3 -5.06 -11.98 29.32
N PRO A 4 -4.54 -11.43 28.20
CA PRO A 4 -5.17 -10.34 27.43
C PRO A 4 -6.52 -10.69 26.79
N TYR A 5 -7.04 -11.90 27.02
CA TYR A 5 -8.27 -12.40 26.40
C TYR A 5 -9.56 -11.86 27.03
N ILE A 6 -9.52 -11.36 28.27
CA ILE A 6 -10.73 -11.01 29.03
C ILE A 6 -11.19 -9.56 28.80
N MET A 7 -10.29 -8.66 28.40
CA MET A 7 -10.66 -7.25 28.11
C MET A 7 -11.52 -7.08 26.84
N CYS A 8 -11.60 -8.11 25.98
CA CYS A 8 -12.47 -8.09 24.81
C CYS A 8 -13.95 -8.33 25.14
N TYR A 9 -14.27 -8.92 26.30
CA TYR A 9 -15.65 -9.26 26.67
C TYR A 9 -16.34 -8.20 27.53
N TYR A 10 -15.59 -7.41 28.30
CA TYR A 10 -16.16 -6.58 29.37
C TYR A 10 -16.74 -5.22 28.93
N TYR A 11 -16.45 -4.76 27.71
CA TYR A 11 -16.97 -3.46 27.20
C TYR A 11 -17.98 -3.57 26.06
N GLY A 12 -18.49 -4.76 25.74
CA GLY A 12 -19.51 -4.91 24.69
C GLY A 12 -19.04 -4.44 23.30
N ILE A 13 -17.73 -4.27 23.09
CA ILE A 13 -17.15 -4.00 21.78
C ILE A 13 -16.95 -5.35 21.11
N ASN A 14 -17.99 -5.82 20.42
CA ASN A 14 -17.85 -6.93 19.48
C ASN A 14 -16.61 -6.69 18.62
N TYR A 15 -15.61 -7.57 18.74
CA TYR A 15 -14.34 -7.57 17.99
C TYR A 15 -14.55 -7.54 16.45
N ILE A 16 -15.79 -7.73 16.03
CA ILE A 16 -16.29 -7.81 14.65
C ILE A 16 -16.96 -6.49 14.19
N ASN A 17 -17.43 -5.62 15.09
CA ASN A 17 -18.04 -4.31 14.76
C ASN A 17 -17.06 -3.11 14.89
N ILE A 18 -15.80 -3.36 15.22
CA ILE A 18 -14.68 -2.46 14.92
C ILE A 18 -14.36 -2.48 13.39
N SER A 19 -15.20 -3.11 12.58
CA SER A 19 -15.22 -2.93 11.13
C SER A 19 -15.73 -1.54 10.77
N GLY A 20 -14.86 -0.66 10.29
CA GLY A 20 -15.23 0.55 9.54
C GLY A 20 -15.47 1.84 10.33
N ASN A 21 -15.72 1.78 11.65
CA ASN A 21 -16.14 2.97 12.42
C ASN A 21 -15.10 3.56 13.38
N VAL A 22 -13.93 2.95 13.59
CA VAL A 22 -12.88 3.57 14.43
C VAL A 22 -12.55 4.98 13.93
N THR A 23 -12.46 5.16 12.62
CA THR A 23 -12.29 6.48 12.00
C THR A 23 -13.51 7.39 12.15
N ARG A 24 -14.72 6.88 12.35
CA ARG A 24 -15.91 7.71 12.63
C ARG A 24 -15.81 8.40 13.99
N TYR A 25 -15.11 7.79 14.96
CA TYR A 25 -14.93 8.31 16.32
C TYR A 25 -13.57 8.97 16.58
N LEU A 26 -12.61 8.86 15.66
CA LEU A 26 -11.31 9.54 15.75
C LEU A 26 -11.42 10.93 15.11
N SER A 27 -11.72 11.97 15.88
CA SER A 27 -11.43 13.36 15.46
C SER A 27 -9.98 13.72 15.77
N MET A 28 -9.31 14.56 14.96
CA MET A 28 -7.92 14.98 15.19
C MET A 28 -7.69 15.51 16.62
N THR A 29 -8.67 16.25 17.16
CA THR A 29 -8.68 16.80 18.52
C THR A 29 -8.73 15.72 19.60
N GLN A 30 -9.39 14.59 19.34
CA GLN A 30 -9.47 13.46 20.28
C GLN A 30 -8.23 12.58 20.21
N VAL A 31 -7.65 12.36 19.01
CA VAL A 31 -6.41 11.58 18.85
C VAL A 31 -5.22 12.24 19.56
N GLN A 32 -5.19 13.57 19.59
CA GLN A 32 -4.16 14.36 20.27
C GLN A 32 -4.47 14.60 21.76
N SER A 33 -5.65 14.21 22.25
CA SER A 33 -5.94 14.30 23.68
C SER A 33 -5.05 13.31 24.45
N SER A 34 -4.46 13.78 25.56
CA SER A 34 -3.51 13.02 26.39
C SER A 34 -4.05 11.65 26.84
N ASN A 35 -5.36 11.53 26.99
CA ASN A 35 -6.01 10.35 27.55
C ASN A 35 -6.32 9.27 26.50
N LEU A 36 -6.56 9.65 25.24
CA LEU A 36 -6.93 8.71 24.17
C LEU A 36 -5.73 8.29 23.31
N SER A 37 -4.67 9.10 23.24
CA SER A 37 -3.47 8.77 22.45
C SER A 37 -2.89 7.39 22.80
N PRO A 38 -2.70 6.98 24.08
CA PRO A 38 -2.18 5.66 24.41
C PRO A 38 -3.11 4.51 23.99
N LEU A 39 -4.43 4.72 24.05
CA LEU A 39 -5.42 3.72 23.64
C LEU A 39 -5.39 3.53 22.12
N VAL A 40 -5.34 4.62 21.36
CA VAL A 40 -5.23 4.59 19.89
C VAL A 40 -3.95 3.85 19.47
N SER A 41 -2.80 4.17 20.08
CA SER A 41 -1.54 3.47 19.78
C SER A 41 -1.63 1.97 20.06
N ARG A 42 -2.18 1.55 21.21
CA ARG A 42 -2.36 0.13 21.54
C ARG A 42 -3.33 -0.58 20.60
N SER A 43 -4.42 0.08 20.20
CA SER A 43 -5.36 -0.48 19.22
C SER A 43 -4.70 -0.70 17.87
N ILE A 44 -3.88 0.25 17.41
CA ILE A 44 -3.15 0.12 16.14
C ILE A 44 -2.08 -0.97 16.24
N ASP A 45 -1.36 -1.07 17.35
CA ASP A 45 -0.43 -2.16 17.60
C ASP A 45 -1.12 -3.53 17.57
N THR A 46 -2.31 -3.62 18.17
CA THR A 46 -3.12 -4.84 18.15
C THR A 46 -3.54 -5.19 16.72
N LEU A 47 -4.01 -4.21 15.96
CA LEU A 47 -4.36 -4.40 14.55
C LEU A 47 -3.17 -4.85 13.71
N LEU A 48 -1.99 -4.23 13.90
CA LEU A 48 -0.75 -4.62 13.25
C LEU A 48 -0.40 -6.08 13.57
N THR A 49 -0.44 -6.47 14.85
CA THR A 49 -0.21 -7.86 15.27
C THR A 49 -1.25 -8.81 14.68
N CYS A 50 -2.53 -8.44 14.65
CA CYS A 50 -3.57 -9.25 14.00
C CYS A 50 -3.32 -9.42 12.50
N ALA A 51 -2.84 -8.37 11.82
CA ALA A 51 -2.52 -8.39 10.40
C ALA A 51 -1.30 -9.28 10.08
N THR A 52 -0.28 -9.29 10.95
CA THR A 52 0.96 -10.04 10.72
C THR A 52 0.96 -11.45 11.30
N ALA A 53 0.39 -11.63 12.49
CA ALA A 53 0.51 -12.83 13.32
C ALA A 53 -0.84 -13.43 13.72
N GLY A 54 -1.97 -12.91 13.21
CA GLY A 54 -3.29 -13.46 13.52
C GLY A 54 -3.43 -14.94 13.14
N ASN A 55 -4.08 -15.71 14.02
CA ASN A 55 -4.24 -17.17 13.90
C ASN A 55 -5.14 -17.60 12.73
N ASN A 56 -6.05 -16.73 12.26
CA ASN A 56 -6.90 -17.02 11.11
C ASN A 56 -6.89 -15.87 10.09
N MET A 57 -7.21 -16.21 8.85
CA MET A 57 -7.10 -15.29 7.71
C MET A 57 -8.16 -14.19 7.73
N LYS A 58 -9.36 -14.46 8.25
CA LYS A 58 -10.42 -13.45 8.40
C LYS A 58 -9.99 -12.34 9.36
N THR A 59 -9.31 -12.69 10.46
CA THR A 59 -8.74 -11.73 11.41
C THR A 59 -7.67 -10.87 10.74
N ARG A 60 -6.79 -11.46 9.92
CA ARG A 60 -5.77 -10.71 9.16
C ARG A 60 -6.40 -9.76 8.14
N TRP A 61 -7.38 -10.23 7.38
CA TRP A 61 -8.12 -9.42 6.40
C TRP A 61 -8.85 -8.26 7.06
N ASN A 62 -9.61 -8.53 8.13
CA ASN A 62 -10.29 -7.49 8.92
C ASN A 62 -9.31 -6.45 9.47
N ALA A 63 -8.17 -6.90 9.99
CA ALA A 63 -7.15 -6.00 10.51
C ALA A 63 -6.56 -5.10 9.43
N CYS A 64 -6.22 -5.65 8.25
CA CYS A 64 -5.73 -4.86 7.12
C CYS A 64 -6.78 -3.87 6.61
N HIS A 65 -8.04 -4.29 6.54
CA HIS A 65 -9.15 -3.42 6.16
C HIS A 65 -9.35 -2.26 7.14
N ALA A 66 -9.32 -2.54 8.45
CA ALA A 66 -9.43 -1.51 9.48
C ALA A 66 -8.26 -0.52 9.43
N LEU A 67 -7.04 -1.02 9.25
CA LEU A 67 -5.86 -0.17 9.11
C LEU A 67 -5.91 0.67 7.82
N GLY A 68 -6.43 0.11 6.72
CA GLY A 68 -6.63 0.85 5.48
C GLY A 68 -7.61 2.00 5.61
N ASN A 69 -8.74 1.77 6.27
CA ASN A 69 -9.70 2.83 6.58
C ASN A 69 -9.08 3.92 7.45
N ILE A 70 -8.25 3.53 8.43
CA ILE A 70 -7.50 4.45 9.27
C ILE A 70 -6.64 5.39 8.41
N LEU A 71 -5.85 4.85 7.48
CA LEU A 71 -4.99 5.65 6.60
C LEU A 71 -5.78 6.57 5.68
N SER A 72 -6.81 6.04 5.02
CA SER A 72 -7.59 6.80 4.03
C SER A 72 -8.50 7.85 4.65
N SER A 73 -8.75 7.79 5.96
CA SER A 73 -9.65 8.74 6.63
C SER A 73 -9.13 10.19 6.66
N GLY A 74 -7.81 10.41 6.55
CA GLY A 74 -7.20 11.73 6.70
C GLY A 74 -7.34 12.32 8.11
N LYS A 75 -7.84 11.56 9.10
CA LYS A 75 -8.13 12.03 10.46
C LYS A 75 -6.96 11.90 11.43
N MET A 76 -5.87 11.30 10.99
CA MET A 76 -4.65 11.18 11.78
C MET A 76 -3.47 11.78 11.01
N PRO A 77 -2.57 12.51 11.69
CA PRO A 77 -1.33 12.99 11.09
C PRO A 77 -0.37 11.81 10.93
N ILE A 78 -0.59 10.99 9.89
CA ILE A 78 0.16 9.75 9.60
C ILE A 78 1.67 10.03 9.57
N GLU A 79 2.06 11.19 9.05
CA GLU A 79 3.45 11.62 8.96
C GLU A 79 4.16 11.66 10.33
N LYS A 80 3.41 11.90 11.42
CA LYS A 80 3.91 12.01 12.81
C LYS A 80 3.77 10.72 13.63
N MET A 81 3.20 9.66 13.06
CA MET A 81 2.89 8.44 13.81
C MET A 81 4.08 7.49 13.87
N ALA A 82 4.53 7.14 15.08
CA ALA A 82 5.66 6.23 15.30
C ALA A 82 5.42 4.80 14.76
N TRP A 83 4.16 4.34 14.75
CA TRP A 83 3.78 3.02 14.22
C TRP A 83 3.71 2.97 12.70
N LYS A 84 3.80 4.12 12.01
CA LYS A 84 3.68 4.21 10.54
C LYS A 84 4.62 3.26 9.82
N SER A 85 5.90 3.28 10.18
CA SER A 85 6.91 2.45 9.52
C SER A 85 6.52 0.97 9.61
N ARG A 86 6.09 0.49 10.79
CA ARG A 86 5.61 -0.87 10.96
C ARG A 86 4.42 -1.20 10.07
N PHE A 87 3.51 -0.25 9.84
CA PHE A 87 2.37 -0.42 8.93
C PHE A 87 2.78 -0.48 7.45
N LEU A 88 3.55 0.52 6.99
CA LEU A 88 3.99 0.64 5.59
C LEU A 88 4.93 -0.49 5.16
N THR A 89 5.67 -1.04 6.12
CA THR A 89 6.62 -2.14 5.91
C THR A 89 6.07 -3.49 6.31
N VAL A 90 4.80 -3.60 6.73
CA VAL A 90 4.25 -4.92 7.00
C VAL A 90 4.42 -5.73 5.72
N LYS A 91 5.13 -6.85 5.87
CA LYS A 91 5.57 -7.73 4.80
C LYS A 91 4.42 -8.54 4.21
N PHE A 92 3.32 -7.89 3.83
CA PHE A 92 2.15 -8.53 3.24
C PHE A 92 2.50 -9.26 1.93
N LEU A 93 3.60 -8.88 1.28
CA LEU A 93 4.07 -9.49 0.03
C LEU A 93 5.04 -10.67 0.22
N LYS A 94 5.38 -11.11 1.43
CA LYS A 94 6.20 -12.33 1.65
C LYS A 94 5.39 -13.41 2.37
N GLY A 95 4.86 -14.37 1.62
CA GLY A 95 4.16 -15.53 2.17
C GLY A 95 3.91 -16.61 1.11
N GLN A 96 4.06 -17.88 1.48
CA GLN A 96 3.99 -19.05 0.58
C GLN A 96 2.59 -19.69 0.45
N ASN A 97 1.56 -19.18 1.13
CA ASN A 97 0.19 -19.70 1.02
C ASN A 97 -0.72 -18.74 0.24
N PHE A 98 -0.76 -18.92 -1.07
CA PHE A 98 -1.11 -17.89 -2.04
C PHE A 98 -2.62 -17.52 -2.08
N LYS A 99 -3.56 -18.46 -2.25
CA LYS A 99 -5.02 -18.19 -2.40
C LYS A 99 -5.64 -17.22 -1.39
N ILE A 100 -5.34 -17.42 -0.11
CA ILE A 100 -6.05 -16.73 0.98
C ILE A 100 -5.30 -15.44 1.40
N ILE A 101 -4.04 -15.30 0.99
CA ILE A 101 -3.22 -14.10 1.21
C ILE A 101 -3.54 -13.00 0.19
N PHE A 102 -4.10 -13.30 -1.00
CA PHE A 102 -4.41 -12.27 -2.01
C PHE A 102 -5.33 -11.17 -1.52
N ASN A 103 -6.47 -11.51 -0.89
CA ASN A 103 -7.41 -10.49 -0.40
C ASN A 103 -6.76 -9.58 0.66
N VAL A 104 -5.94 -10.16 1.54
CA VAL A 104 -5.19 -9.42 2.56
C VAL A 104 -4.17 -8.50 1.90
N ARG A 105 -3.42 -9.00 0.90
CA ARG A 105 -2.45 -8.24 0.11
C ARG A 105 -3.08 -7.10 -0.68
N ILE A 106 -4.19 -7.37 -1.37
CA ILE A 106 -4.91 -6.38 -2.19
C ILE A 106 -5.38 -5.24 -1.28
N GLN A 107 -6.00 -5.56 -0.15
CA GLN A 107 -6.48 -4.56 0.79
C GLN A 107 -5.33 -3.75 1.41
N ALA A 108 -4.24 -4.42 1.77
CA ALA A 108 -3.06 -3.76 2.32
C ALA A 108 -2.38 -2.86 1.29
N CYS A 109 -2.20 -3.33 0.04
CA CYS A 109 -1.64 -2.57 -1.06
C CYS A 109 -2.48 -1.32 -1.35
N SER A 110 -3.81 -1.47 -1.44
CA SER A 110 -4.74 -0.35 -1.64
C SER A 110 -4.62 0.68 -0.50
N ALA A 111 -4.52 0.20 0.75
CA ALA A 111 -4.37 1.06 1.92
C ALA A 111 -3.07 1.88 1.91
N VAL A 112 -1.93 1.22 1.69
CA VAL A 112 -0.62 1.89 1.76
C VAL A 112 -0.41 2.83 0.58
N CYS A 113 -0.80 2.45 -0.64
CA CYS A 113 -0.61 3.26 -1.83
C CYS A 113 -1.65 4.39 -1.97
N GLY A 114 -2.75 4.32 -1.22
CA GLY A 114 -3.79 5.35 -1.20
C GLY A 114 -3.47 6.58 -0.35
N LEU A 115 -2.27 6.68 0.23
CA LEU A 115 -1.88 7.88 0.99
C LEU A 115 -1.71 9.09 0.04
N PRO A 116 -2.26 10.25 0.39
CA PRO A 116 -2.41 11.36 -0.56
C PRO A 116 -1.14 12.18 -0.78
N ARG A 117 -0.11 12.08 0.08
CA ARG A 117 1.09 12.91 0.01
C ARG A 117 2.37 12.09 0.09
N ARG A 118 3.41 12.52 -0.62
CA ARG A 118 4.74 11.90 -0.61
C ARG A 118 5.37 11.88 0.80
N GLU A 119 5.09 12.89 1.61
CA GLU A 119 5.57 13.06 2.99
C GLU A 119 4.94 12.05 3.95
N ASP A 120 3.72 11.59 3.65
CA ASP A 120 3.03 10.62 4.51
C ASP A 120 3.87 9.33 4.58
N TYR A 121 4.46 8.89 3.47
CA TYR A 121 5.36 7.74 3.43
C TYR A 121 6.68 7.96 4.20
N GLY A 122 7.21 9.18 4.20
CA GLY A 122 8.53 9.49 4.79
C GLY A 122 9.64 8.61 4.20
N GLY A 123 10.47 8.03 5.07
CA GLY A 123 11.58 7.14 4.69
C GLY A 123 11.15 5.79 4.09
N GLU A 124 9.87 5.41 4.22
CA GLU A 124 9.38 4.12 3.73
C GLU A 124 8.95 4.12 2.27
N TYR A 125 9.02 5.28 1.60
CA TYR A 125 8.58 5.40 0.21
C TYR A 125 9.35 4.44 -0.72
N PHE A 126 10.68 4.39 -0.62
CA PHE A 126 11.50 3.47 -1.42
C PHE A 126 11.33 2.01 -1.00
N THR A 127 11.08 1.75 0.29
CA THR A 127 10.74 0.42 0.78
C THR A 127 9.46 -0.08 0.11
N LEU A 128 8.45 0.78 -0.01
CA LEU A 128 7.18 0.45 -0.64
C LEU A 128 7.35 0.19 -2.14
N TRP A 129 8.11 1.03 -2.86
CA TRP A 129 8.46 0.78 -4.26
C TRP A 129 9.09 -0.59 -4.47
N ARG A 130 10.09 -0.94 -3.64
CA ARG A 130 10.75 -2.25 -3.70
C ARG A 130 9.76 -3.38 -3.44
N MET A 131 8.90 -3.21 -2.44
CA MET A 131 7.86 -4.18 -2.12
C MET A 131 6.90 -4.40 -3.30
N LEU A 132 6.42 -3.34 -3.95
CA LEU A 132 5.50 -3.44 -5.10
C LEU A 132 6.15 -4.14 -6.29
N LEU A 133 7.36 -3.74 -6.70
CA LEU A 133 8.07 -4.32 -7.84
C LEU A 133 8.43 -5.79 -7.60
N THR A 134 9.00 -6.13 -6.44
CA THR A 134 9.21 -7.53 -6.06
C THR A 134 7.88 -8.29 -5.91
N GLY A 135 6.80 -7.60 -5.57
CA GLY A 135 5.45 -8.15 -5.51
C GLY A 135 4.93 -8.61 -6.87
N LEU A 136 5.20 -7.83 -7.93
CA LEU A 136 4.88 -8.18 -9.31
C LEU A 136 5.65 -9.43 -9.77
N ASP A 137 6.97 -9.46 -9.52
CA ASP A 137 7.80 -10.62 -9.87
C ASP A 137 7.27 -11.90 -9.22
N ASN A 138 6.95 -11.83 -7.93
CA ASN A 138 6.42 -12.97 -7.19
C ASN A 138 5.01 -13.36 -7.65
N ALA A 139 4.19 -12.39 -8.06
CA ALA A 139 2.84 -12.67 -8.53
C ALA A 139 2.86 -13.45 -9.85
N GLN A 140 3.87 -13.31 -10.70
CA GLN A 140 3.96 -14.12 -11.91
C GLN A 140 4.26 -15.60 -11.67
N ASN A 141 5.04 -15.89 -10.64
CA ASN A 141 5.58 -17.23 -10.38
C ASN A 141 4.58 -18.17 -9.68
N ILE A 142 3.29 -17.84 -9.66
CA ILE A 142 2.25 -18.67 -9.03
C ILE A 142 1.79 -19.74 -10.04
N PRO A 143 2.06 -21.04 -9.78
CA PRO A 143 1.81 -22.11 -10.76
C PRO A 143 0.36 -22.64 -10.75
N ASP A 144 -0.46 -22.24 -9.78
CA ASP A 144 -1.81 -22.79 -9.60
C ASP A 144 -2.86 -22.10 -10.49
N TYR A 145 -3.42 -22.86 -11.43
CA TYR A 145 -4.48 -22.41 -12.33
C TYR A 145 -5.74 -21.94 -11.59
N GLN A 146 -6.07 -22.52 -10.44
CA GLN A 146 -7.22 -22.13 -9.63
C GLN A 146 -7.04 -20.77 -8.93
N GLU A 147 -5.84 -20.21 -8.97
CA GLU A 147 -5.50 -18.93 -8.34
C GLU A 147 -5.26 -17.81 -9.35
N ILE A 148 -5.34 -18.08 -10.66
CA ILE A 148 -5.04 -17.11 -11.72
C ILE A 148 -5.85 -15.82 -11.55
N ARG A 149 -7.15 -15.92 -11.24
CA ARG A 149 -7.99 -14.73 -11.05
C ARG A 149 -7.50 -13.86 -9.88
N HIS A 150 -7.16 -14.48 -8.75
CA HIS A 150 -6.69 -13.74 -7.58
C HIS A 150 -5.28 -13.17 -7.77
N ARG A 151 -4.45 -13.87 -8.55
CA ARG A 151 -3.18 -13.37 -9.04
C ARG A 151 -3.37 -12.12 -9.90
N ASP A 152 -4.26 -12.16 -10.89
CA ASP A 152 -4.54 -11.02 -11.77
C ASP A 152 -5.11 -9.84 -10.97
N GLU A 153 -6.04 -10.09 -10.03
CA GLU A 153 -6.55 -9.07 -9.11
C GLU A 153 -5.43 -8.42 -8.26
N LEU A 154 -4.45 -9.20 -7.80
CA LEU A 154 -3.29 -8.68 -7.08
C LEU A 154 -2.37 -7.86 -8.00
N ILE A 155 -2.08 -8.35 -9.20
CA ILE A 155 -1.29 -7.62 -10.20
C ILE A 155 -1.96 -6.27 -10.49
N ASN A 156 -3.27 -6.27 -10.74
CA ASN A 156 -4.05 -5.07 -11.00
C ASN A 156 -3.96 -4.06 -9.85
N GLN A 157 -4.03 -4.55 -8.61
CA GLN A 157 -3.90 -3.69 -7.43
C GLN A 157 -2.46 -3.14 -7.24
N ILE A 158 -1.43 -3.93 -7.53
CA ILE A 158 -0.03 -3.49 -7.45
C ILE A 158 0.26 -2.46 -8.55
N SER A 159 -0.19 -2.70 -9.79
CA SER A 159 -0.04 -1.77 -10.92
C SER A 159 -0.73 -0.43 -10.65
N LEU A 160 -1.92 -0.46 -10.05
CA LEU A 160 -2.59 0.74 -9.56
C LEU A 160 -1.75 1.45 -8.48
N GLY A 161 -1.20 0.70 -7.53
CA GLY A 161 -0.34 1.22 -6.48
C GLY A 161 0.92 1.90 -7.01
N ILE A 162 1.59 1.30 -8.00
CA ILE A 162 2.74 1.90 -8.68
C ILE A 162 2.33 3.22 -9.33
N SER A 163 1.22 3.26 -10.07
CA SER A 163 0.71 4.49 -10.69
C SER A 163 0.44 5.59 -9.65
N GLN A 164 -0.14 5.22 -8.50
CA GLN A 164 -0.38 6.16 -7.39
C GLN A 164 0.92 6.70 -6.79
N LEU A 165 1.94 5.86 -6.59
CA LEU A 165 3.23 6.34 -6.10
C LEU A 165 3.92 7.25 -7.12
N THR A 166 3.82 6.93 -8.41
CA THR A 166 4.34 7.77 -9.49
C THR A 166 3.71 9.15 -9.50
N MET A 167 2.40 9.28 -9.26
CA MET A 167 1.73 10.58 -9.13
C MET A 167 2.27 11.44 -7.96
N LEU A 168 2.96 10.84 -6.99
CA LEU A 168 3.54 11.53 -5.84
C LEU A 168 5.06 11.70 -5.96
N LEU A 169 5.63 11.28 -7.09
CA LEU A 169 7.07 11.26 -7.32
C LEU A 169 7.63 12.69 -7.31
N LYS A 170 8.71 12.91 -6.56
CA LYS A 170 9.51 14.14 -6.67
C LYS A 170 10.72 13.87 -7.54
N LEU A 171 11.24 14.91 -8.19
CA LEU A 171 12.44 14.78 -9.03
C LEU A 171 13.66 14.24 -8.26
N SER A 172 13.77 14.52 -6.96
CA SER A 172 14.80 13.97 -6.08
C SER A 172 14.68 12.46 -5.84
N ASP A 173 13.50 11.87 -6.07
CA ASP A 173 13.26 10.43 -5.88
C ASP A 173 13.73 9.60 -7.10
N CYS A 174 13.79 10.20 -8.30
CA CYS A 174 14.05 9.46 -9.54
C CYS A 174 15.45 8.82 -9.57
N GLY A 175 16.49 9.58 -9.21
CA GLY A 175 17.87 9.06 -9.19
C GLY A 175 18.02 7.82 -8.29
N PRO A 176 17.61 7.88 -7.01
CA PRO A 176 17.61 6.72 -6.12
C PRO A 176 16.72 5.54 -6.58
N LEU A 177 15.61 5.81 -7.28
CA LEU A 177 14.73 4.75 -7.80
C LEU A 177 15.28 4.05 -9.04
N ARG A 178 16.14 4.70 -9.81
CA ARG A 178 16.62 4.22 -11.11
C ARG A 178 17.05 2.75 -11.09
N GLU A 179 17.95 2.38 -10.17
CA GLU A 179 18.49 1.00 -10.11
C GLU A 179 17.42 -0.03 -9.80
N LEU A 180 16.47 0.33 -8.93
CA LEU A 180 15.36 -0.53 -8.58
C LEU A 180 14.40 -0.70 -9.77
N LEU A 181 14.11 0.39 -10.50
CA LEU A 181 13.28 0.35 -11.69
C LEU A 181 13.93 -0.48 -12.80
N GLU A 182 15.21 -0.26 -13.05
CA GLU A 182 15.99 -0.98 -14.07
C GLU A 182 16.01 -2.48 -13.80
N LEU A 183 16.13 -2.89 -12.54
CA LEU A 183 16.12 -4.30 -12.14
C LEU A 183 14.80 -5.02 -12.47
N HIS A 184 13.67 -4.31 -12.40
CA HIS A 184 12.34 -4.93 -12.45
C HIS A 184 11.56 -4.61 -13.73
N LYS A 185 12.03 -3.71 -14.60
CA LYS A 185 11.27 -3.18 -15.73
C LYS A 185 10.76 -4.25 -16.71
N ASP A 186 11.59 -5.24 -17.03
CA ASP A 186 11.25 -6.26 -18.03
C ASP A 186 10.09 -7.15 -17.58
N MET A 187 10.00 -7.40 -16.27
CA MET A 187 8.90 -8.15 -15.67
C MET A 187 7.68 -7.27 -15.41
N ALA A 188 7.89 -6.04 -14.94
CA ALA A 188 6.83 -5.12 -14.56
C ALA A 188 6.06 -4.57 -15.76
N ALA A 189 6.72 -4.22 -16.86
CA ALA A 189 6.10 -3.60 -18.03
C ALA A 189 4.94 -4.42 -18.63
N PRO A 190 5.10 -5.71 -18.99
CA PRO A 190 4.00 -6.49 -19.57
C PRO A 190 2.85 -6.71 -18.59
N LEU A 191 3.15 -6.82 -17.28
CA LEU A 191 2.13 -6.98 -16.24
C LEU A 191 1.30 -5.73 -16.04
N MET A 192 1.97 -4.58 -15.97
CA MET A 192 1.31 -3.30 -15.81
C MET A 192 0.48 -2.98 -17.05
N LYS A 193 0.99 -3.26 -18.26
CA LYS A 193 0.24 -3.11 -19.50
C LYS A 193 -1.04 -3.96 -19.51
N LYS A 194 -0.91 -5.26 -19.19
CA LYS A 194 -2.09 -6.16 -19.06
C LYS A 194 -3.08 -5.61 -18.03
N ALA A 195 -2.58 -5.21 -16.86
CA ALA A 195 -3.42 -4.69 -15.79
C ALA A 195 -4.22 -3.45 -16.21
N GLN A 196 -3.59 -2.50 -16.89
CA GLN A 196 -4.24 -1.27 -17.32
C GLN A 196 -5.41 -1.52 -18.28
N GLN A 197 -5.34 -2.58 -19.09
CA GLN A 197 -6.43 -2.99 -20.00
C GLN A 197 -7.62 -3.63 -19.25
N GLU A 198 -7.37 -4.22 -18.09
CA GLU A 198 -8.39 -4.89 -17.26
C GLU A 198 -9.01 -3.98 -16.19
N LEU A 199 -8.33 -2.88 -15.84
CA LEU A 199 -8.80 -1.94 -14.83
C LEU A 199 -10.06 -1.19 -15.30
N THR A 200 -10.93 -0.85 -14.34
CA THR A 200 -12.08 0.02 -14.63
C THR A 200 -11.59 1.40 -15.10
N PRO A 201 -12.39 2.14 -15.90
CA PRO A 201 -11.99 3.47 -16.38
C PRO A 201 -11.54 4.44 -15.27
N GLU A 202 -12.22 4.39 -14.11
CA GLU A 202 -11.89 5.19 -12.93
C GLU A 202 -10.50 4.87 -12.37
N LYS A 203 -10.12 3.58 -12.37
CA LYS A 203 -8.80 3.14 -11.89
C LYS A 203 -7.73 3.40 -12.94
N ALA A 204 -8.02 3.18 -14.22
CA ALA A 204 -7.14 3.48 -15.34
C ALA A 204 -6.72 4.96 -15.39
N GLN A 205 -7.57 5.87 -14.90
CA GLN A 205 -7.23 7.29 -14.77
C GLN A 205 -5.96 7.57 -13.93
N HIS A 206 -5.59 6.68 -13.01
CA HIS A 206 -4.35 6.83 -12.24
C HIS A 206 -3.11 6.69 -13.12
N ALA A 207 -3.11 5.77 -14.07
CA ALA A 207 -2.01 5.61 -15.02
C ALA A 207 -1.87 6.86 -15.91
N LEU A 208 -2.99 7.41 -16.39
CA LEU A 208 -2.99 8.66 -17.15
C LEU A 208 -2.46 9.86 -16.35
N LYS A 209 -2.88 9.99 -15.08
CA LYS A 209 -2.35 11.04 -14.18
C LYS A 209 -0.87 10.85 -13.89
N ALA A 210 -0.42 9.61 -13.71
CA ALA A 210 0.98 9.28 -13.53
C ALA A 210 1.80 9.68 -14.77
N GLN A 211 1.33 9.36 -15.98
CA GLN A 211 1.98 9.77 -17.22
C GLN A 211 2.07 11.29 -17.37
N SER A 212 0.98 12.02 -17.11
CA SER A 212 0.99 13.48 -17.14
C SER A 212 2.04 14.04 -16.17
N HIS A 213 2.09 13.50 -14.96
CA HIS A 213 3.07 13.92 -13.95
C HIS A 213 4.51 13.61 -14.37
N ILE A 214 4.76 12.43 -14.96
CA ILE A 214 6.08 12.09 -15.53
C ILE A 214 6.46 13.07 -16.65
N GLN A 215 5.52 13.41 -17.53
CA GLN A 215 5.76 14.33 -18.63
C GLN A 215 6.11 15.73 -18.13
N ASP A 216 5.43 16.21 -17.09
CA ASP A 216 5.74 17.48 -16.44
C ASP A 216 7.16 17.47 -15.84
N LEU A 217 7.56 16.37 -15.21
CA LEU A 217 8.92 16.22 -14.67
C LEU A 217 9.98 16.17 -15.79
N LEU A 218 9.69 15.51 -16.91
CA LEU A 218 10.58 15.40 -18.08
C LEU A 218 10.84 16.77 -18.75
N LEU A 219 9.93 17.73 -18.62
CA LEU A 219 10.09 19.08 -19.16
C LEU A 219 11.00 19.98 -18.30
N THR A 220 11.59 19.47 -17.22
CA THR A 220 12.50 20.24 -16.37
C THR A 220 13.87 20.39 -17.05
N ASP A 221 14.39 21.62 -17.20
CA ASP A 221 15.63 21.92 -17.95
C ASP A 221 16.94 21.35 -17.33
N ALA A 222 16.89 20.74 -16.14
CA ALA A 222 18.07 20.34 -15.36
C ALA A 222 17.98 18.90 -14.83
N LEU A 223 17.62 17.94 -15.70
CA LEU A 223 17.62 16.52 -15.36
C LEU A 223 19.04 15.94 -15.38
N THR A 224 19.37 15.17 -14.36
CA THR A 224 20.52 14.26 -14.42
C THR A 224 20.18 13.04 -15.28
N GLU A 225 21.19 12.40 -15.87
CA GLU A 225 21.01 11.17 -16.65
C GLU A 225 20.24 10.09 -15.88
N ALA A 226 20.53 9.94 -14.58
CA ALA A 226 19.84 8.97 -13.73
C ALA A 226 18.36 9.30 -13.52
N GLN A 227 18.00 10.58 -13.44
CA GLN A 227 16.60 11.02 -13.32
C GLN A 227 15.85 10.82 -14.63
N GLU A 228 16.46 11.17 -15.77
CA GLU A 228 15.89 10.96 -17.10
C GLU A 228 15.64 9.47 -17.38
N GLN A 229 16.62 8.60 -17.10
CA GLN A 229 16.46 7.15 -17.23
C GLN A 229 15.31 6.62 -16.38
N ALA A 230 15.23 7.00 -15.10
CA ALA A 230 14.15 6.58 -14.22
C ALA A 230 12.77 7.05 -14.72
N LEU A 231 12.66 8.29 -15.20
CA LEU A 231 11.41 8.84 -15.74
C LEU A 231 10.99 8.12 -17.03
N ASN A 232 11.93 7.79 -17.91
CA ASN A 232 11.65 7.01 -19.12
C ASN A 232 11.16 5.59 -18.78
N ILE A 233 11.80 4.90 -17.83
CA ILE A 233 11.31 3.58 -17.38
C ILE A 233 9.89 3.70 -16.82
N LEU A 234 9.63 4.71 -15.98
CA LEU A 234 8.29 4.93 -15.41
C LEU A 234 7.24 5.27 -16.47
N LYS A 235 7.63 6.00 -17.52
CA LYS A 235 6.78 6.28 -18.68
C LYS A 235 6.36 4.98 -19.35
N ASP A 236 7.31 4.11 -19.66
CA ASP A 236 7.04 2.80 -20.28
C ASP A 236 6.15 1.92 -19.37
N LEU A 237 6.42 1.89 -18.07
CA LEU A 237 5.63 1.12 -17.11
C LEU A 237 4.18 1.60 -16.97
N THR A 238 3.95 2.90 -17.15
CA THR A 238 2.62 3.52 -16.99
C THR A 238 1.87 3.69 -18.31
N GLU A 239 2.45 3.29 -19.45
CA GLU A 239 1.86 3.43 -20.78
C GLU A 239 0.58 2.60 -20.96
N CYS A 240 -0.48 3.23 -21.48
CA CYS A 240 -1.83 2.65 -21.60
C CYS A 240 -2.12 1.99 -22.97
N THR A 241 -1.16 1.94 -23.89
CA THR A 241 -1.34 1.48 -25.29
C THR A 241 -0.53 0.25 -25.60
#